data_AF-A0A9E2YUU3-F1
#
_entry.id   AF-A0A9E2YUU3-F1
#
_cell.length_a   1.000
_cell.length_b   1.000
_cell.length_c   1.000
_cell.angle_alpha   90.00
_cell.angle_beta   90.00
_cell.angle_gamma   90.00
#
_symmetry.space_group_name_H-M   'P 1'
#
loop_
_entity.id
_entity.type
_entity.pdbx_description
1 polymer ?
#
loop_
_entity_poly.entity_id
_entity_poly.type
_entity_poly.pdbx_seq_one_letter_code
_entity_poly.pdbx_strand_id
1 'polypeptide(L)'
;YVMEGDTGESALMALAHELSHALADQNFHLDKYIKQNESDDAATARMAVTEGQASWLMSAYLHQRAGLGPDVPKAILEMMSNSIDEGPSQYPVYAQSPLYVQQSLTFPYKAGMLFQDAVFRKLGKDGFAEVFRRAPASTQQIMHPEKYLDHVDPQLPHVAELADHKQFRKLGEGTLGEFDFHVLIEQYGSKERADSLAPHLSGSQFTLWENKREGYPVLSWASQWDSPEQAQQFFDFYKEVLHKKVSKPQPGNESEHTADGRNEYGYYRVQLKGAVLESVEGLKHSVD
;
A
#
# COMPACT_ATOMS: atom_id res chain seq x y z
N TYR A 1 -3.73 29.77 2.87
CA TYR A 1 -4.13 29.22 4.18
C TYR A 1 -2.93 28.73 4.99
N VAL A 2 -1.81 28.37 4.36
CA VAL A 2 -0.52 28.12 5.04
C VAL A 2 0.28 29.41 4.95
N MET A 3 0.28 30.29 5.96
CA MET A 3 1.25 31.40 6.16
C MET A 3 0.86 32.28 7.37
N GLU A 4 0.43 31.72 8.50
CA GLU A 4 0.39 32.49 9.75
C GLU A 4 1.09 31.69 10.84
N GLY A 5 2.38 31.98 11.02
CA GLY A 5 3.16 31.54 12.19
C GLY A 5 4.42 30.72 11.90
N ASP A 6 4.70 30.34 10.66
CA ASP A 6 5.78 29.39 10.39
C ASP A 6 7.16 30.04 10.18
N THR A 7 8.19 29.39 10.73
CA THR A 7 9.59 29.83 10.58
C THR A 7 9.98 29.84 9.11
N GLY A 8 10.86 30.76 8.70
CA GLY A 8 11.18 30.97 7.28
C GLY A 8 11.71 29.74 6.54
N GLU A 9 12.21 28.73 7.26
CA GLU A 9 12.71 27.47 6.70
C GLU A 9 11.58 26.46 6.42
N SER A 10 10.64 26.25 7.36
CA SER A 10 9.47 25.39 7.13
C SER A 10 8.58 25.90 6.00
N ALA A 11 8.34 27.21 5.96
CA ALA A 11 7.60 27.85 4.87
C ALA A 11 8.29 27.67 3.51
N LEU A 12 9.63 27.65 3.48
CA LEU A 12 10.40 27.39 2.27
C LEU A 12 10.30 25.94 1.81
N MET A 13 10.35 24.98 2.74
CA MET A 13 10.18 23.56 2.44
C MET A 13 8.82 23.31 1.79
N ALA A 14 7.75 23.80 2.42
CA ALA A 14 6.40 23.73 1.88
C ALA A 14 6.31 24.40 0.49
N LEU A 15 6.90 25.60 0.33
CA LEU A 15 6.87 26.29 -0.96
C LEU A 15 7.60 25.49 -2.07
N ALA A 16 8.75 24.89 -1.77
CA ALA A 16 9.49 24.08 -2.73
C ALA A 16 8.70 22.82 -3.13
N HIS A 17 7.99 22.20 -2.18
CA HIS A 17 7.10 21.06 -2.43
C HIS A 17 5.93 21.46 -3.35
N GLU A 18 5.19 22.50 -2.99
CA GLU A 18 4.01 22.95 -3.76
C GLU A 18 4.36 23.47 -5.15
N LEU A 19 5.51 24.13 -5.32
CA LEU A 19 5.98 24.54 -6.64
C LEU A 19 6.33 23.33 -7.54
N SER A 20 6.79 22.24 -6.93
CA SER A 20 7.04 20.98 -7.66
C SER A 20 5.74 20.37 -8.16
N HIS A 21 4.69 20.36 -7.33
CA HIS A 21 3.34 19.97 -7.75
C HIS A 21 2.82 20.85 -8.89
N ALA A 22 2.94 22.17 -8.76
CA ALA A 22 2.51 23.10 -9.81
C ALA A 22 3.24 22.87 -11.14
N LEU A 23 4.55 22.56 -11.10
CA LEU A 23 5.33 22.24 -12.28
C LEU A 23 4.89 20.93 -12.93
N ALA A 24 4.66 19.88 -12.13
CA ALA A 24 4.17 18.61 -12.64
C ALA A 24 2.76 18.74 -13.26
N ASP A 25 1.85 19.48 -12.61
CA ASP A 25 0.49 19.70 -13.11
C ASP A 25 0.44 20.46 -14.44
N GLN A 26 1.30 21.46 -14.60
CA GLN A 26 1.46 22.19 -15.87
C GLN A 26 1.82 21.29 -17.07
N ASN A 27 2.48 20.15 -16.81
CA ASN A 27 2.99 19.27 -17.86
C ASN A 27 2.17 17.98 -18.03
N PHE A 28 1.54 17.48 -16.97
CA PHE A 28 0.95 16.13 -16.95
C PHE A 28 -0.51 16.07 -16.48
N HIS A 29 -1.12 17.19 -16.08
CA HIS A 29 -2.50 17.24 -15.56
C HIS A 29 -2.72 16.25 -14.40
N LEU A 30 -2.19 16.56 -13.22
CA LEU A 30 -2.14 15.65 -12.08
C LEU A 30 -3.52 15.14 -11.64
N ASP A 31 -4.55 15.98 -11.73
CA ASP A 31 -5.92 15.56 -11.41
C ASP A 31 -6.36 14.36 -12.27
N LYS A 32 -6.05 14.39 -13.57
CA LYS A 32 -6.36 13.29 -14.48
C LYS A 32 -5.45 12.08 -14.22
N TYR A 33 -4.18 12.32 -13.95
CA TYR A 33 -3.20 11.28 -13.66
C TYR A 33 -3.58 10.45 -12.42
N ILE A 34 -4.01 11.11 -11.34
CA ILE A 34 -4.42 10.47 -10.08
C ILE A 34 -5.77 9.76 -10.24
N LYS A 35 -6.74 10.37 -10.95
CA LYS A 35 -8.08 9.79 -11.18
C LYS A 35 -8.12 8.70 -12.24
N GLN A 36 -6.99 8.35 -12.84
CA GLN A 36 -6.91 7.25 -13.81
C GLN A 36 -7.07 5.93 -13.06
N ASN A 37 -8.32 5.53 -12.86
CA ASN A 37 -8.75 4.41 -12.01
C ASN A 37 -8.42 3.06 -12.67
N GLU A 38 -7.27 2.50 -12.32
CA GLU A 38 -6.86 1.15 -12.70
C GLU A 38 -7.02 0.15 -11.53
N SER A 39 -6.73 0.57 -10.29
CA SER A 39 -7.05 -0.14 -9.02
C SER A 39 -6.71 0.73 -7.78
N ASP A 40 -7.11 0.31 -6.57
CA ASP A 40 -6.79 1.02 -5.31
C ASP A 40 -5.27 1.09 -5.03
N ASP A 41 -4.55 -0.01 -5.27
CA ASP A 41 -3.09 -0.06 -5.13
C ASP A 41 -2.38 0.86 -6.15
N ALA A 42 -2.82 0.83 -7.41
CA ALA A 42 -2.29 1.71 -8.45
C ALA A 42 -2.55 3.19 -8.13
N ALA A 43 -3.70 3.53 -7.54
CA ALA A 43 -4.00 4.89 -7.09
C ALA A 43 -3.03 5.33 -5.99
N THR A 44 -2.75 4.47 -5.02
CA THR A 44 -1.74 4.72 -3.97
C THR A 44 -0.34 4.89 -4.56
N ALA A 45 0.03 4.07 -5.55
CA ALA A 45 1.29 4.20 -6.26
C ALA A 45 1.42 5.54 -7.02
N ARG A 46 0.35 6.00 -7.68
CA ARG A 46 0.30 7.30 -8.37
C ARG A 46 0.40 8.48 -7.39
N MET A 47 -0.22 8.38 -6.22
CA MET A 47 -0.03 9.34 -5.14
C MET A 47 1.43 9.39 -4.68
N ALA A 48 2.08 8.23 -4.53
CA ALA A 48 3.49 8.16 -4.18
C ALA A 48 4.42 8.75 -5.25
N VAL A 49 4.09 8.63 -6.54
CA VAL A 49 4.83 9.35 -7.59
C VAL A 49 4.72 10.86 -7.39
N THR A 50 3.51 11.36 -7.17
CA THR A 50 3.22 12.79 -7.08
C THR A 50 3.90 13.42 -5.86
N GLU A 51 3.65 12.88 -4.67
CA GLU A 51 4.25 13.37 -3.42
C GLU A 51 5.74 13.08 -3.34
N GLY A 52 6.17 11.93 -3.88
CA GLY A 52 7.56 11.52 -3.92
C GLY A 52 8.45 12.43 -4.76
N GLN A 53 7.99 12.79 -5.97
CA GLN A 53 8.75 13.69 -6.83
C GLN A 53 8.88 15.09 -6.21
N ALA A 54 7.80 15.60 -5.61
CA ALA A 54 7.82 16.88 -4.91
C ALA A 54 8.76 16.86 -3.68
N SER A 55 8.72 15.78 -2.89
CA SER A 55 9.61 15.59 -1.73
C SER A 55 11.08 15.49 -2.13
N TRP A 56 11.38 14.79 -3.24
CA TRP A 56 12.73 14.66 -3.76
C TRP A 56 13.28 16.00 -4.28
N LEU A 57 12.47 16.75 -5.05
CA LEU A 57 12.85 18.07 -5.56
C LEU A 57 13.04 19.10 -4.44
N MET A 58 12.18 19.08 -3.43
CA MET A 58 12.35 19.86 -2.21
C MET A 58 13.69 19.55 -1.55
N SER A 59 14.01 18.26 -1.37
CA SER A 59 15.28 17.82 -0.76
C SER A 59 16.50 18.29 -1.57
N ALA A 60 16.47 18.13 -2.90
CA ALA A 60 17.52 18.60 -3.80
C ALA A 60 17.71 20.13 -3.74
N TYR A 61 16.60 20.87 -3.68
CA TYR A 61 16.63 22.33 -3.55
C TYR A 61 17.27 22.79 -2.23
N LEU A 62 16.88 22.18 -1.10
CA LEU A 62 17.43 22.53 0.21
C LEU A 62 18.92 22.19 0.29
N HIS A 63 19.31 21.01 -0.21
CA HIS A 63 20.71 20.58 -0.26
C HIS A 63 21.56 21.53 -1.12
N GLN A 64 21.04 21.97 -2.27
CA GLN A 64 21.70 22.96 -3.11
C GLN A 64 21.81 24.32 -2.41
N ARG A 65 20.75 24.76 -1.72
CA ARG A 65 20.73 26.02 -0.98
C ARG A 65 21.71 26.02 0.19
N ALA A 66 21.97 24.87 0.80
CA ALA A 66 23.00 24.68 1.81
C ALA A 66 24.44 24.70 1.24
N GLY A 67 24.61 24.87 -0.07
CA GLY A 67 25.91 24.91 -0.74
C GLY A 67 26.51 23.52 -1.03
N LEU A 68 25.70 22.45 -0.88
CA LEU A 68 26.15 21.06 -1.03
C LEU A 68 25.87 20.50 -2.45
N GLY A 69 25.27 21.29 -3.33
CA GLY A 69 24.91 20.91 -4.70
C GLY A 69 23.54 20.22 -4.83
N PRO A 70 23.07 19.93 -6.05
CA PRO A 70 21.73 19.36 -6.26
C PRO A 70 21.65 17.83 -6.12
N ASP A 71 22.78 17.13 -6.11
CA ASP A 71 22.81 15.67 -5.92
C ASP A 71 22.78 15.34 -4.43
N VAL A 72 21.62 14.86 -3.95
CA VAL A 72 21.44 14.47 -2.56
C VAL A 72 21.95 13.04 -2.39
N PRO A 73 22.88 12.78 -1.46
CA PRO A 73 23.29 11.41 -1.13
C PRO A 73 22.10 10.56 -0.68
N LYS A 74 22.01 9.31 -1.17
CA LYS A 74 20.92 8.39 -0.83
C LYS A 74 20.74 8.23 0.70
N ALA A 75 21.83 8.16 1.46
CA ALA A 75 21.79 8.06 2.91
C ALA A 75 21.08 9.25 3.60
N ILE A 76 21.14 10.45 3.02
CA ILE A 76 20.40 11.62 3.53
C ILE A 76 18.91 11.47 3.25
N LEU A 77 18.53 11.02 2.05
CA LEU A 77 17.12 10.75 1.72
C LEU A 77 16.54 9.64 2.59
N GLU A 78 17.30 8.57 2.85
CA GLU A 78 16.92 7.50 3.78
C GLU A 78 16.74 8.04 5.21
N MET A 79 17.64 8.91 5.67
CA MET A 79 17.50 9.58 6.97
C MET A 79 16.23 10.45 7.03
N MET A 80 15.96 11.26 6.01
CA MET A 80 14.75 12.09 5.93
C MET A 80 13.48 11.23 5.91
N SER A 81 13.47 10.14 5.14
CA SER A 81 12.37 9.17 5.12
C SER A 81 12.09 8.60 6.51
N ASN A 82 13.14 8.20 7.24
CA ASN A 82 12.98 7.64 8.60
C ASN A 82 12.49 8.69 9.60
N SER A 83 12.92 9.96 9.47
CA SER A 83 12.45 11.05 10.35
C SER A 83 10.95 11.34 10.22
N ILE A 84 10.32 11.02 9.08
CA ILE A 84 8.86 11.16 8.91
C ILE A 84 8.11 10.22 9.87
N ASP A 85 8.66 9.05 10.19
CA ASP A 85 8.05 8.10 11.13
C ASP A 85 8.16 8.54 12.60
N GLU A 86 9.06 9.48 12.91
CA GLU A 86 9.24 10.01 14.26
C GLU A 86 8.33 11.21 14.56
N GLY A 87 7.80 11.84 13.49
CA GLY A 87 6.80 12.92 13.51
C GLY A 87 5.53 12.68 14.35
N PRO A 88 4.95 11.46 14.46
CA PRO A 88 3.80 11.18 15.31
C PRO A 88 3.88 11.72 16.74
N SER A 89 5.08 11.74 17.33
CA SER A 89 5.30 12.22 18.70
C SER A 89 4.88 13.68 18.92
N GLN A 90 4.78 14.47 17.86
CA GLN A 90 4.43 15.89 17.88
C GLN A 90 2.93 16.16 17.65
N TYR A 91 2.17 15.15 17.22
CA TYR A 91 0.74 15.28 16.85
C TYR A 91 -0.11 14.21 17.55
N PRO A 92 -0.71 14.50 18.72
CA PRO A 92 -1.40 13.50 19.54
C PRO A 92 -2.56 12.78 18.84
N VAL A 93 -3.29 13.47 17.96
CA VAL A 93 -4.39 12.87 17.18
C VAL A 93 -3.86 11.83 16.19
N TYR A 94 -2.75 12.14 15.53
CA TYR A 94 -2.09 11.23 14.60
C TYR A 94 -1.50 10.01 15.31
N ALA A 95 -0.81 10.22 16.45
CA ALA A 95 -0.25 9.13 17.25
C ALA A 95 -1.30 8.13 17.79
N GLN A 96 -2.54 8.56 17.97
CA GLN A 96 -3.65 7.71 18.43
C GLN A 96 -4.45 7.06 17.29
N SER A 97 -4.15 7.40 16.03
CA SER A 97 -4.85 6.86 14.88
C SER A 97 -4.41 5.40 14.61
N PRO A 98 -5.27 4.55 13.99
CA PRO A 98 -4.87 3.21 13.59
C PRO A 98 -3.60 3.22 12.72
N LEU A 99 -2.75 2.18 12.82
CA LEU A 99 -1.47 2.12 12.10
C LEU A 99 -1.66 2.33 10.58
N TYR A 100 -2.72 1.76 10.01
CA TYR A 100 -3.04 1.94 8.60
C TYR A 100 -3.26 3.40 8.21
N VAL A 101 -3.94 4.19 9.05
CA VAL A 101 -4.14 5.62 8.80
C VAL A 101 -2.81 6.36 8.88
N GLN A 102 -1.98 6.04 9.87
CA GLN A 102 -0.65 6.65 10.01
C GLN A 102 0.22 6.38 8.78
N GLN A 103 0.37 5.10 8.41
CA GLN A 103 1.20 4.66 7.30
C GLN A 103 0.67 5.17 5.94
N SER A 104 -0.65 5.23 5.75
CA SER A 104 -1.23 5.73 4.48
C SER A 104 -0.98 7.22 4.26
N LEU A 105 -0.83 7.99 5.34
CA LEU A 105 -0.55 9.43 5.26
C LEU A 105 0.92 9.72 4.95
N THR A 106 1.85 8.86 5.36
CA THR A 106 3.29 9.08 5.21
C THR A 106 3.92 8.32 4.05
N PHE A 107 3.35 7.18 3.65
CA PHE A 107 3.87 6.33 2.59
C PHE A 107 4.16 7.08 1.28
N PRO A 108 3.25 7.92 0.72
CA PRO A 108 3.49 8.61 -0.53
C PRO A 108 4.75 9.49 -0.54
N TYR A 109 5.08 10.08 0.60
CA TYR A 109 6.24 10.95 0.75
C TYR A 109 7.53 10.14 0.92
N LYS A 110 7.50 9.16 1.83
CA LYS A 110 8.67 8.34 2.18
C LYS A 110 9.11 7.44 1.03
N ALA A 111 8.23 6.51 0.65
CA ALA A 111 8.52 5.52 -0.37
C ALA A 111 8.61 6.18 -1.74
N GLY A 112 7.75 7.17 -2.01
CA GLY A 112 7.78 7.94 -3.25
C GLY A 112 9.08 8.72 -3.46
N MET A 113 9.65 9.33 -2.42
CA MET A 113 10.92 10.07 -2.53
C MET A 113 12.08 9.14 -2.89
N LEU A 114 12.16 7.97 -2.24
CA LEU A 114 13.19 6.97 -2.53
C LEU A 114 12.99 6.34 -3.92
N PHE A 115 11.74 6.13 -4.33
CA PHE A 115 11.39 5.70 -5.68
C PHE A 115 11.86 6.72 -6.73
N GLN A 116 11.54 8.01 -6.55
CA GLN A 116 11.97 9.07 -7.47
C GLN A 116 13.51 9.15 -7.56
N ASP A 117 14.22 9.00 -6.43
CA ASP A 117 15.69 8.96 -6.42
C ASP A 117 16.21 7.80 -7.27
N ALA A 118 15.68 6.59 -7.09
CA ALA A 118 16.09 5.42 -7.86
C ALA A 118 15.85 5.59 -9.37
N VAL A 119 14.67 6.11 -9.74
CA VAL A 119 14.34 6.39 -11.14
C VAL A 119 15.24 7.48 -11.73
N PHE A 120 15.49 8.56 -11.00
CA PHE A 120 16.39 9.64 -11.42
C PHE A 120 17.83 9.14 -11.58
N ARG A 121 18.35 8.32 -10.66
CA ARG A 121 19.70 7.74 -10.79
C ARG A 121 19.84 6.84 -12.01
N LYS A 122 18.76 6.15 -12.41
CA LYS A 122 18.76 5.26 -13.58
C LYS A 122 18.58 6.00 -14.90
N LEU A 123 17.64 6.95 -14.96
CA LEU A 123 17.17 7.58 -16.20
C LEU A 123 17.62 9.05 -16.35
N GLY A 124 18.27 9.61 -15.33
CA GLY A 124 18.59 11.03 -15.29
C GLY A 124 17.34 11.90 -15.39
N LYS A 125 17.42 12.96 -16.19
CA LYS A 125 16.33 13.93 -16.36
C LYS A 125 15.06 13.34 -16.97
N ASP A 126 15.18 12.29 -17.78
CA ASP A 126 14.01 11.64 -18.37
C ASP A 126 13.13 10.99 -17.29
N GLY A 127 13.72 10.62 -16.14
CA GLY A 127 13.03 10.07 -14.99
C GLY A 127 11.97 10.98 -14.38
N PHE A 128 12.03 12.30 -14.58
CA PHE A 128 10.99 13.21 -14.10
C PHE A 128 9.68 13.06 -14.89
N ALA A 129 9.78 12.87 -16.21
CA ALA A 129 8.62 12.74 -17.07
C ALA A 129 8.15 11.28 -17.20
N GLU A 130 9.08 10.32 -17.08
CA GLU A 130 8.81 8.90 -17.24
C GLU A 130 7.68 8.43 -16.30
N VAL A 131 7.78 8.73 -15.01
CA VAL A 131 6.82 8.26 -13.98
C VAL A 131 5.40 8.80 -14.17
N PHE A 132 5.23 9.94 -14.86
CA PHE A 132 3.90 10.46 -15.20
C PHE A 132 3.37 9.93 -16.53
N ARG A 133 4.26 9.57 -17.47
CA ARG A 133 3.87 8.96 -18.75
C ARG A 133 3.56 7.48 -18.59
N ARG A 134 4.29 6.81 -17.70
CA ARG A 134 4.15 5.41 -17.34
C ARG A 134 4.08 5.32 -15.83
N ALA A 135 2.87 5.40 -15.29
CA ALA A 135 2.69 5.25 -13.86
C ALA A 135 3.15 3.86 -13.38
N PRO A 136 3.69 3.75 -12.16
CA PRO A 136 3.83 2.46 -11.51
C PRO A 136 2.45 1.85 -11.29
N ALA A 137 2.35 0.53 -11.52
CA ALA A 137 1.12 -0.24 -11.46
C ALA A 137 0.75 -0.68 -10.03
N SER A 138 1.68 -0.60 -9.08
CA SER A 138 1.49 -1.09 -7.70
C SER A 138 2.38 -0.37 -6.70
N THR A 139 2.00 -0.37 -5.42
CA THR A 139 2.88 0.10 -4.33
C THR A 139 4.15 -0.73 -4.21
N GLN A 140 4.13 -2.00 -4.65
CA GLN A 140 5.34 -2.81 -4.76
C GLN A 140 6.37 -2.18 -5.70
N GLN A 141 5.96 -1.63 -6.85
CA GLN A 141 6.88 -0.95 -7.76
C GLN A 141 7.45 0.35 -7.17
N ILE A 142 6.73 0.99 -6.24
CA ILE A 142 7.24 2.13 -5.46
C ILE A 142 8.29 1.65 -4.46
N MET A 143 8.00 0.58 -3.72
CA MET A 143 8.87 0.04 -2.67
C MET A 143 10.11 -0.67 -3.23
N HIS A 144 10.00 -1.21 -4.45
CA HIS A 144 11.04 -1.93 -5.19
C HIS A 144 11.20 -1.32 -6.60
N PRO A 145 11.89 -0.17 -6.73
CA PRO A 145 11.96 0.58 -7.99
C PRO A 145 12.56 -0.20 -9.16
N GLU A 146 13.37 -1.22 -8.90
CA GLU A 146 13.86 -2.14 -9.92
C GLU A 146 12.72 -2.89 -10.62
N LYS A 147 11.64 -3.27 -9.92
CA LYS A 147 10.47 -3.90 -10.53
C LYS A 147 9.76 -2.95 -11.50
N TYR A 148 9.70 -1.66 -11.19
CA TYR A 148 9.18 -0.63 -12.10
C TYR A 148 10.05 -0.50 -13.36
N LEU A 149 11.37 -0.36 -13.15
CA LEU A 149 12.37 -0.19 -14.21
C LEU A 149 12.47 -1.41 -15.12
N ASP A 150 12.30 -2.62 -14.57
CA ASP A 150 12.29 -3.89 -15.29
C ASP A 150 10.90 -4.27 -15.83
N HIS A 151 9.89 -3.43 -15.59
CA HIS A 151 8.53 -3.58 -16.10
C HIS A 151 7.83 -4.86 -15.63
N VAL A 152 8.04 -5.22 -14.36
CA VAL A 152 7.39 -6.36 -13.70
C VAL A 152 5.98 -5.94 -13.27
N ASP A 153 4.97 -6.43 -13.98
CA ASP A 153 3.56 -6.19 -13.64
C ASP A 153 3.10 -7.02 -12.44
N PRO A 154 2.17 -6.49 -11.61
CA PRO A 154 1.59 -7.25 -10.51
C PRO A 154 0.79 -8.45 -11.02
N GLN A 155 0.88 -9.57 -10.32
CA GLN A 155 0.08 -10.76 -10.63
C GLN A 155 -1.28 -10.64 -9.95
N LEU A 156 -2.35 -10.67 -10.75
CA LEU A 156 -3.73 -10.51 -10.28
C LEU A 156 -4.40 -11.88 -10.15
N PRO A 157 -4.38 -12.53 -8.97
CA PRO A 157 -4.99 -13.85 -8.78
C PRO A 157 -6.50 -13.77 -8.91
N HIS A 158 -7.13 -14.82 -9.46
CA HIS A 158 -8.57 -14.90 -9.55
C HIS A 158 -9.20 -15.01 -8.15
N VAL A 159 -10.12 -14.11 -7.82
CA VAL A 159 -10.90 -14.19 -6.57
C VAL A 159 -12.05 -15.18 -6.77
N ALA A 160 -12.12 -16.20 -5.91
CA ALA A 160 -13.19 -17.20 -5.98
C ALA A 160 -14.58 -16.54 -5.90
N GLU A 161 -15.46 -16.90 -6.83
CA GLU A 161 -16.86 -16.46 -6.79
C GLU A 161 -17.58 -17.10 -5.59
N LEU A 162 -18.53 -16.36 -5.01
CA LEU A 162 -19.43 -16.92 -4.00
C LEU A 162 -20.30 -18.01 -4.62
N ALA A 163 -20.42 -19.18 -3.98
CA ALA A 163 -21.26 -20.29 -4.45
C ALA A 163 -22.71 -19.84 -4.73
N ASP A 164 -23.22 -18.93 -3.89
CA ASP A 164 -24.54 -18.32 -3.98
C ASP A 164 -24.52 -16.90 -4.60
N HIS A 165 -23.59 -16.57 -5.51
CA HIS A 165 -23.38 -15.21 -6.04
C HIS A 165 -24.66 -14.49 -6.49
N LYS A 166 -25.70 -15.22 -6.93
CA LYS A 166 -27.01 -14.65 -7.30
C LYS A 166 -27.71 -13.94 -6.14
N GLN A 167 -27.49 -14.39 -4.90
CA GLN A 167 -28.03 -13.80 -3.68
C GLN A 167 -27.27 -12.53 -3.27
N PHE A 168 -26.11 -12.28 -3.87
CA PHE A 168 -25.24 -11.15 -3.55
C PHE A 168 -25.22 -10.14 -4.70
N ARG A 169 -24.95 -8.88 -4.36
CA ARG A 169 -24.57 -7.84 -5.31
C ARG A 169 -23.15 -7.40 -5.02
N LYS A 170 -22.36 -7.14 -6.06
CA LYS A 170 -21.00 -6.58 -5.93
C LYS A 170 -21.11 -5.12 -5.51
N LEU A 171 -20.48 -4.76 -4.39
CA LEU A 171 -20.35 -3.39 -3.90
C LEU A 171 -19.10 -2.72 -4.45
N GLY A 172 -18.01 -3.48 -4.60
CA GLY A 172 -16.75 -2.98 -5.11
C GLY A 172 -15.75 -4.12 -5.34
N GLU A 173 -14.71 -3.81 -6.10
CA GLU A 173 -13.56 -4.68 -6.32
C GLU A 173 -12.32 -3.81 -6.46
N GLY A 174 -11.16 -4.37 -6.16
CA GLY A 174 -9.90 -3.64 -6.18
C GLY A 174 -8.71 -4.56 -5.93
N THR A 175 -7.55 -3.96 -5.75
CA THR A 175 -6.29 -4.65 -5.43
C THR A 175 -5.73 -4.09 -4.14
N LEU A 176 -5.17 -4.96 -3.30
CA LEU A 176 -4.35 -4.54 -2.18
C LEU A 176 -2.87 -4.78 -2.52
N GLY A 177 -2.05 -3.78 -2.25
CA GLY A 177 -0.64 -3.79 -2.60
C GLY A 177 0.26 -4.35 -1.52
N GLU A 178 1.56 -4.34 -1.81
CA GLU A 178 2.58 -4.67 -0.82
C GLU A 178 2.50 -3.72 0.39
N PHE A 179 2.20 -2.45 0.16
CA PHE A 179 1.96 -1.49 1.24
C PHE A 179 0.88 -1.97 2.22
N ASP A 180 -0.29 -2.39 1.71
CA ASP A 180 -1.40 -2.82 2.55
C ASP A 180 -1.06 -4.08 3.35
N PHE A 181 -0.38 -5.04 2.70
CA PHE A 181 0.08 -6.28 3.34
C PHE A 181 1.17 -6.01 4.37
N HIS A 182 2.10 -5.11 4.09
CA HIS A 182 3.13 -4.68 5.03
C HIS A 182 2.50 -4.13 6.32
N VAL A 183 1.56 -3.19 6.19
CA VAL A 183 0.85 -2.63 7.35
C VAL A 183 0.05 -3.70 8.11
N LEU A 184 -0.63 -4.60 7.41
CA LEU A 184 -1.35 -5.71 8.03
C LEU A 184 -0.41 -6.60 8.86
N ILE A 185 0.75 -6.95 8.29
CA ILE A 185 1.74 -7.80 8.93
C ILE A 185 2.35 -7.09 10.15
N GLU A 186 2.66 -5.80 10.03
CA GLU A 186 3.20 -5.02 11.14
C GLU A 186 2.18 -4.88 12.28
N GLN A 187 0.92 -4.58 11.95
CA GLN A 187 -0.15 -4.36 12.93
C GLN A 187 -0.43 -5.58 13.82
N TYR A 188 -0.35 -6.79 13.26
CA TYR A 188 -0.71 -8.03 13.96
C TYR A 188 0.51 -8.94 14.25
N GLY A 189 1.69 -8.55 13.78
CA GLY A 189 2.96 -9.26 13.94
C GLY A 189 4.03 -8.32 14.47
N SER A 190 5.00 -7.99 13.61
CA SER A 190 6.06 -7.01 13.90
C SER A 190 6.55 -6.38 12.61
N LYS A 191 7.25 -5.24 12.73
CA LYS A 191 7.86 -4.57 11.58
C LYS A 191 8.88 -5.47 10.87
N GLU A 192 9.69 -6.22 11.62
CA GLU A 192 10.70 -7.11 11.05
C GLU A 192 10.06 -8.23 10.21
N ARG A 193 8.90 -8.74 10.63
CA ARG A 193 8.14 -9.73 9.87
C ARG A 193 7.51 -9.10 8.62
N ALA A 194 7.03 -7.86 8.72
CA ALA A 194 6.48 -7.13 7.58
C ALA A 194 7.56 -6.88 6.51
N ASP A 195 8.72 -6.40 6.94
CA ASP A 195 9.88 -6.14 6.09
C ASP A 195 10.42 -7.42 5.43
N SER A 196 10.25 -8.60 6.05
CA SER A 196 10.71 -9.87 5.48
C SER A 196 9.69 -10.58 4.60
N LEU A 197 8.39 -10.43 4.87
CA LEU A 197 7.35 -11.21 4.20
C LEU A 197 6.63 -10.42 3.09
N ALA A 198 6.26 -9.16 3.34
CA ALA A 198 5.50 -8.36 2.37
C ALA A 198 6.16 -8.23 0.97
N PRO A 199 7.51 -8.12 0.84
CA PRO A 199 8.17 -8.05 -0.47
C PRO A 199 7.91 -9.23 -1.42
N HIS A 200 7.49 -10.38 -0.86
CA HIS A 200 7.19 -11.60 -1.59
C HIS A 200 5.78 -11.63 -2.18
N LEU A 201 4.91 -10.67 -1.83
CA LEU A 201 3.61 -10.51 -2.47
C LEU A 201 3.83 -10.15 -3.94
N SER A 202 3.29 -10.93 -4.87
CA SER A 202 3.31 -10.62 -6.30
C SER A 202 2.07 -9.83 -6.75
N GLY A 203 0.99 -9.88 -5.98
CA GLY A 203 -0.21 -9.06 -6.16
C GLY A 203 -1.42 -9.68 -5.49
N SER A 204 -2.51 -8.91 -5.40
CA SER A 204 -3.75 -9.38 -4.77
C SER A 204 -4.97 -8.73 -5.40
N GLN A 205 -6.13 -9.37 -5.22
CA GLN A 205 -7.43 -8.82 -5.60
C GLN A 205 -8.45 -9.07 -4.50
N PHE A 206 -9.42 -8.18 -4.39
CA PHE A 206 -10.58 -8.37 -3.53
C PHE A 206 -11.88 -8.02 -4.23
N THR A 207 -12.96 -8.57 -3.72
CA THR A 207 -14.33 -8.22 -4.08
C THR A 207 -15.16 -8.11 -2.81
N LEU A 208 -15.81 -6.96 -2.64
CA LEU A 208 -16.78 -6.73 -1.58
C LEU A 208 -18.19 -6.98 -2.13
N TRP A 209 -18.91 -7.86 -1.47
CA TRP A 209 -20.27 -8.24 -1.80
C TRP A 209 -21.23 -7.80 -0.70
N GLU A 210 -22.50 -7.70 -1.04
CA GLU A 210 -23.58 -7.52 -0.08
C GLU A 210 -24.72 -8.47 -0.39
N ASN A 211 -25.24 -9.15 0.64
CA ASN A 211 -26.42 -9.97 0.49
C ASN A 211 -27.65 -9.11 0.17
N LYS A 212 -28.32 -9.39 -0.94
CA LYS A 212 -29.45 -8.57 -1.45
C LYS A 212 -30.65 -8.51 -0.51
N ARG A 213 -30.86 -9.54 0.32
CA ARG A 213 -32.04 -9.67 1.19
C ARG A 213 -31.76 -9.14 2.59
N GLU A 214 -30.60 -9.49 3.14
CA GLU A 214 -30.28 -9.24 4.55
C GLU A 214 -29.28 -8.09 4.74
N GLY A 215 -28.63 -7.60 3.68
CA GLY A 215 -27.78 -6.41 3.72
C GLY A 215 -26.44 -6.56 4.44
N TYR A 216 -25.98 -7.79 4.71
CA TYR A 216 -24.67 -7.99 5.32
C TYR A 216 -23.55 -8.06 4.27
N PRO A 217 -22.33 -7.55 4.59
CA PRO A 217 -21.20 -7.60 3.68
C PRO A 217 -20.50 -8.96 3.69
N VAL A 218 -19.90 -9.34 2.56
CA VAL A 218 -18.98 -10.48 2.43
C VAL A 218 -17.75 -10.03 1.66
N LEU A 219 -16.57 -10.28 2.22
CA LEU A 219 -15.30 -10.00 1.57
C LEU A 219 -14.74 -11.29 0.97
N SER A 220 -14.46 -11.27 -0.32
CA SER A 220 -13.66 -12.31 -0.98
C SER A 220 -12.33 -11.69 -1.40
N TRP A 221 -11.21 -12.36 -1.16
CA TRP A 221 -9.90 -11.87 -1.60
C TRP A 221 -8.97 -13.02 -1.97
N ALA A 222 -7.99 -12.72 -2.83
CA ALA A 222 -6.93 -13.65 -3.19
C ALA A 222 -5.58 -12.92 -3.23
N SER A 223 -4.51 -13.57 -2.79
CA SER A 223 -3.14 -13.05 -2.86
C SER A 223 -2.19 -14.07 -3.50
N GLN A 224 -1.36 -13.59 -4.41
CA GLN A 224 -0.33 -14.36 -5.10
C GLN A 224 1.02 -14.01 -4.49
N TRP A 225 1.82 -15.04 -4.23
CA TRP A 225 3.17 -14.93 -3.67
C TRP A 225 4.20 -15.45 -4.67
N ASP A 226 5.45 -15.04 -4.51
CA ASP A 226 6.54 -15.45 -5.41
C ASP A 226 6.95 -16.93 -5.24
N SER A 227 6.62 -17.54 -4.10
CA SER A 227 6.82 -18.98 -3.87
C SER A 227 5.75 -19.60 -2.95
N PRO A 228 5.50 -20.93 -3.06
CA PRO A 228 4.62 -21.65 -2.14
C PRO A 228 5.04 -21.55 -0.67
N GLU A 229 6.34 -21.49 -0.40
CA GLU A 229 6.89 -21.36 0.94
C GLU A 229 6.54 -20.00 1.57
N GLN A 230 6.60 -18.92 0.80
CA GLN A 230 6.22 -17.58 1.26
C GLN A 230 4.70 -17.47 1.44
N ALA A 231 3.92 -18.08 0.54
CA ALA A 231 2.49 -18.20 0.70
C ALA A 231 2.12 -18.98 1.98
N GLN A 232 2.82 -20.08 2.28
CA GLN A 232 2.63 -20.83 3.52
C GLN A 232 2.94 -19.99 4.76
N GLN A 233 4.05 -19.24 4.76
CA GLN A 233 4.39 -18.33 5.87
C GLN A 233 3.31 -17.28 6.10
N PHE A 234 2.77 -16.68 5.02
CA PHE A 234 1.67 -15.73 5.15
C PHE A 234 0.37 -16.40 5.59
N PHE A 235 0.05 -17.61 5.11
CA PHE A 235 -1.12 -18.36 5.56
C PHE A 235 -1.07 -18.66 7.06
N ASP A 236 0.09 -19.11 7.56
CA ASP A 236 0.30 -19.35 8.98
C ASP A 236 0.16 -18.08 9.81
N PHE A 237 0.70 -16.97 9.32
CA PHE A 237 0.50 -15.67 9.95
C PHE A 237 -0.97 -15.21 9.92
N TYR A 238 -1.67 -15.38 8.80
CA TYR A 238 -3.04 -14.91 8.63
C TYR A 238 -4.02 -15.65 9.54
N LYS A 239 -3.75 -16.92 9.87
CA LYS A 239 -4.47 -17.62 10.96
C LYS A 239 -4.36 -16.87 12.29
N GLU A 240 -3.16 -16.39 12.65
CA GLU A 240 -3.00 -15.55 13.85
C GLU A 240 -3.84 -14.27 13.78
N VAL A 241 -3.87 -13.62 12.60
CA VAL A 241 -4.65 -12.40 12.37
C VAL A 241 -6.15 -12.66 12.61
N LEU A 242 -6.69 -13.76 12.07
CA LEU A 242 -8.09 -14.15 12.25
C LEU A 242 -8.47 -14.33 13.72
N HIS A 243 -7.52 -14.76 14.57
CA HIS A 243 -7.70 -14.88 16.01
C HIS A 243 -7.57 -13.54 16.75
N LYS A 244 -6.61 -12.69 16.35
CA LYS A 244 -6.33 -11.39 17.00
C LYS A 244 -7.32 -10.29 16.64
N LYS A 245 -7.90 -10.34 15.44
CA LYS A 245 -8.80 -9.29 14.91
C LYS A 245 -10.16 -9.23 15.61
N VAL A 246 -10.58 -10.31 16.28
CA VAL A 246 -11.94 -10.46 16.78
C VAL A 246 -11.99 -10.71 18.28
N SER A 247 -13.05 -10.22 18.92
CA SER A 247 -13.18 -10.34 20.38
C SER A 247 -13.53 -11.77 20.83
N LYS A 248 -14.16 -12.56 19.96
CA LYS A 248 -14.65 -13.92 20.24
C LYS A 248 -14.41 -14.85 19.05
N PRO A 249 -13.16 -15.31 18.83
CA PRO A 249 -12.87 -16.25 17.76
C PRO A 249 -13.53 -17.61 18.05
N GLN A 250 -14.14 -18.21 17.02
CA GLN A 250 -14.67 -19.57 17.04
C GLN A 250 -14.03 -20.37 15.90
N PRO A 251 -12.77 -20.81 16.04
CA PRO A 251 -12.13 -21.64 15.02
C PRO A 251 -12.94 -22.88 14.72
N GLY A 252 -13.00 -23.23 13.44
CA GLY A 252 -13.52 -24.48 12.92
C GLY A 252 -12.37 -25.44 12.63
N ASN A 253 -12.23 -25.83 11.36
CA ASN A 253 -11.17 -26.71 10.90
C ASN A 253 -9.91 -25.92 10.56
N GLU A 254 -8.78 -26.29 11.15
CA GLU A 254 -7.46 -25.79 10.80
C GLU A 254 -6.57 -26.96 10.36
N SER A 255 -5.99 -26.83 9.17
CA SER A 255 -5.09 -27.79 8.55
C SER A 255 -3.91 -27.06 7.89
N GLU A 256 -3.03 -27.81 7.23
CA GLU A 256 -1.89 -27.25 6.50
C GLU A 256 -2.30 -26.26 5.40
N HIS A 257 -3.46 -26.46 4.77
CA HIS A 257 -3.89 -25.68 3.60
C HIS A 257 -5.28 -25.05 3.73
N THR A 258 -5.95 -25.18 4.87
CA THR A 258 -7.28 -24.61 5.06
C THR A 258 -7.47 -24.23 6.51
N ALA A 259 -8.03 -23.04 6.73
CA ALA A 259 -8.47 -22.55 8.02
C ALA A 259 -9.88 -21.99 7.87
N ASP A 260 -10.81 -22.44 8.68
CA ASP A 260 -12.16 -21.88 8.72
C ASP A 260 -12.65 -21.67 10.14
N GLY A 261 -13.77 -20.96 10.28
CA GLY A 261 -14.35 -20.69 11.58
C GLY A 261 -15.43 -19.63 11.51
N ARG A 262 -15.82 -19.15 12.68
CA ARG A 262 -16.77 -18.06 12.84
C ARG A 262 -16.20 -16.98 13.74
N ASN A 263 -16.64 -15.76 13.50
CA ASN A 263 -16.41 -14.62 14.37
C ASN A 263 -17.66 -13.72 14.37
N GLU A 264 -17.56 -12.55 14.99
CA GLU A 264 -18.67 -11.58 15.08
C GLU A 264 -19.13 -11.02 13.73
N TYR A 265 -18.31 -11.15 12.68
CA TYR A 265 -18.64 -10.76 11.31
C TYR A 265 -19.24 -11.90 10.48
N GLY A 266 -19.12 -13.15 10.92
CA GLY A 266 -19.68 -14.31 10.23
C GLY A 266 -18.70 -15.48 10.14
N TYR A 267 -19.01 -16.42 9.25
CA TYR A 267 -18.15 -17.50 8.82
C TYR A 267 -17.04 -16.96 7.93
N TYR A 268 -15.83 -17.48 8.12
CA TYR A 268 -14.69 -17.27 7.24
C TYR A 268 -14.13 -18.62 6.80
N ARG A 269 -13.50 -18.62 5.62
CA ARG A 269 -12.67 -19.72 5.13
C ARG A 269 -11.49 -19.14 4.36
N VAL A 270 -10.29 -19.60 4.69
CA VAL A 270 -9.05 -19.30 3.99
C VAL A 270 -8.45 -20.60 3.49
N GLN A 271 -8.00 -20.61 2.24
CA GLN A 271 -7.37 -21.76 1.60
C GLN A 271 -6.03 -21.36 0.99
N LEU A 272 -5.04 -22.23 1.13
CA LEU A 272 -3.75 -22.13 0.47
C LEU A 272 -3.69 -23.13 -0.69
N LYS A 273 -3.35 -22.64 -1.89
CA LYS A 273 -3.25 -23.41 -3.12
C LYS A 273 -1.92 -23.09 -3.81
N GLY A 274 -0.88 -23.84 -3.45
CA GLY A 274 0.48 -23.56 -3.93
C GLY A 274 0.95 -22.19 -3.45
N ALA A 275 1.16 -21.25 -4.38
CA ALA A 275 1.58 -19.88 -4.07
C ALA A 275 0.42 -18.87 -3.96
N VAL A 276 -0.83 -19.34 -3.96
CA VAL A 276 -2.03 -18.49 -3.89
C VAL A 276 -2.79 -18.74 -2.59
N LEU A 277 -3.17 -17.67 -1.90
CA LEU A 277 -4.20 -17.73 -0.86
C LEU A 277 -5.51 -17.21 -1.40
N GLU A 278 -6.60 -17.86 -1.02
CA GLU A 278 -7.96 -17.40 -1.27
C GLU A 278 -8.72 -17.35 0.05
N SER A 279 -9.53 -16.32 0.23
CA SER A 279 -10.35 -16.15 1.42
C SER A 279 -11.75 -15.67 1.08
N VAL A 280 -12.71 -16.11 1.89
CA VAL A 280 -14.05 -15.54 1.97
C VAL A 280 -14.39 -15.31 3.44
N GLU A 281 -14.87 -14.12 3.78
CA GLU A 281 -15.16 -13.70 5.15
C GLU A 281 -16.50 -12.97 5.22
N GLY A 282 -17.31 -13.28 6.25
CA GLY A 282 -18.57 -12.60 6.52
C GLY A 282 -19.84 -13.38 6.11
N LEU A 283 -19.69 -14.64 5.72
CA LEU A 283 -20.83 -15.48 5.34
C LEU A 283 -21.67 -15.89 6.56
N LYS A 284 -22.98 -16.07 6.41
CA LYS A 284 -23.81 -16.60 7.53
C LYS A 284 -23.69 -18.11 7.72
N HIS A 285 -23.39 -18.84 6.65
CA HIS A 285 -23.30 -20.29 6.60
C HIS A 285 -21.93 -20.70 6.09
N SER A 286 -21.49 -21.91 6.45
CA SER A 286 -20.31 -22.50 5.83
C SER A 286 -20.55 -22.68 4.34
N VAL A 287 -19.50 -22.50 3.56
CA VAL A 287 -19.47 -22.96 2.16
C VAL A 287 -19.09 -24.44 2.21
N ASP A 288 -19.75 -25.32 1.48
CA ASP A 288 -19.22 -26.69 1.30
C ASP A 288 -18.16 -26.67 0.20
#